data_AF-A0A2X3M1T6-F1
#
_entry.id   AF-A0A2X3M1T6-F1
#
_cell.length_a   1.000
_cell.length_b   1.000
_cell.length_c   1.000
_cell.angle_alpha   90.00
_cell.angle_beta   90.00
_cell.angle_gamma   90.00
#
_symmetry.space_group_name_H-M   'P 1'
#
loop_
_entity.id
_entity.type
_entity.pdbx_description
1 polymer ?
#
loop_
_entity_poly.entity_id
_entity_poly.type
_entity_poly.pdbx_seq_one_letter_code
_entity_poly.pdbx_strand_id
1 'polypeptide(L)'
;MKKSVIAGVFIALSFTTCSAIANSLALSLANDDAGKFQPILNDIYGNKHENRDDYSQGLFLGYSHDISDSSQLSLHIAQDIYSPSGSNKRHNTAVTGDRALVHTLTLVLNGTPLPNDWIRYRLGTDIGVVGPDAGGQKVQNKAHEIIGAEKYHAWDDQIENRYGYTVKGMLSMTPSMDILGANVGLYPEVSAVTGNLFQYVAYGATIAIGNDKTFNSDNGFGLLAPRGLMAYVRYKRIQIQDFCRYGKTRCQSQLYSRRKNNTDETNNSIAKQNC
;
A
#
# COMPACT_ATOMS: atom_id res chain seq x y z
N MET A 1 72.23 10.33 16.39
CA MET A 1 71.04 9.63 15.85
C MET A 1 69.94 9.66 16.91
N LYS A 2 68.76 10.16 16.52
CA LYS A 2 67.56 10.33 17.34
C LYS A 2 67.01 8.98 17.84
N LYS A 3 66.37 8.96 19.00
CA LYS A 3 65.12 8.21 19.26
C LYS A 3 64.47 8.73 20.55
N SER A 4 63.54 9.67 20.37
CA SER A 4 62.55 10.05 21.38
C SER A 4 61.44 9.00 21.32
N VAL A 5 61.16 8.35 22.45
CA VAL A 5 60.04 7.41 22.59
C VAL A 5 58.81 8.24 22.92
N ILE A 6 57.94 8.44 21.93
CA ILE A 6 56.61 9.02 22.13
C ILE A 6 55.71 7.87 22.58
N ALA A 7 55.34 7.87 23.86
CA ALA A 7 54.30 6.99 24.38
C ALA A 7 52.93 7.50 23.89
N GLY A 8 52.40 6.87 22.84
CA GLY A 8 51.05 7.12 22.36
C GLY A 8 50.03 6.45 23.27
N VAL A 9 49.27 7.26 24.03
CA VAL A 9 48.08 6.79 24.74
C VAL A 9 46.98 6.56 23.70
N PHE A 10 46.67 5.30 23.40
CA PHE A 10 45.46 4.94 22.66
C PHE A 10 44.28 4.99 23.64
N ILE A 11 43.53 6.09 23.62
CA ILE A 11 42.20 6.13 24.24
C ILE A 11 41.26 5.35 23.31
N ALA A 12 41.02 4.08 23.63
CA ALA A 12 39.92 3.33 23.05
C ALA A 12 38.62 3.89 23.66
N LEU A 13 38.00 4.85 22.97
CA LEU A 13 36.63 5.26 23.24
C LEU A 13 35.71 4.11 22.79
N SER A 14 35.44 3.19 23.70
CA SER A 14 34.36 2.22 23.56
C SER A 14 33.04 2.97 23.64
N PHE A 15 32.54 3.43 22.50
CA PHE A 15 31.15 3.85 22.38
C PHE A 15 30.28 2.59 22.48
N THR A 16 29.68 2.35 23.65
CA THR A 16 28.53 1.47 23.77
C THR A 16 27.39 2.11 22.98
N THR A 17 27.25 1.74 21.71
CA THR A 17 26.17 2.24 20.86
C THR A 17 24.87 1.57 21.26
N CYS A 18 23.92 2.36 21.74
CA CYS A 18 22.55 1.94 21.96
C CYS A 18 21.96 1.45 20.61
N SER A 19 21.49 0.21 20.54
CA SER A 19 20.78 -0.32 19.39
C SER A 19 19.48 0.46 19.19
N ALA A 20 19.36 1.21 18.10
CA ALA A 20 18.12 1.88 17.74
C ALA A 20 17.11 0.86 17.18
N ILE A 21 15.87 0.88 17.69
CA ILE A 21 14.75 0.15 17.11
C ILE A 21 14.21 1.02 15.96
N ALA A 22 14.21 0.51 14.72
CA ALA A 22 13.80 1.27 13.54
C ALA A 22 12.29 1.17 13.28
N ASN A 23 11.49 1.78 14.17
CA ASN A 23 10.04 1.85 13.97
C ASN A 23 9.67 2.78 12.81
N SER A 24 8.61 2.46 12.05
CA SER A 24 8.09 3.34 11.00
C SER A 24 6.69 3.83 11.36
N LEU A 25 6.45 5.14 11.29
CA LEU A 25 5.11 5.74 11.30
C LEU A 25 4.85 6.35 9.93
N ALA A 26 3.73 5.99 9.31
CA ALA A 26 3.39 6.42 7.96
C ALA A 26 1.99 7.04 7.90
N LEU A 27 1.91 8.21 7.26
CA LEU A 27 0.68 8.83 6.79
C LEU A 27 0.71 8.81 5.26
N SER A 28 -0.27 8.17 4.63
CA SER A 28 -0.35 8.08 3.17
C SER A 28 -1.70 8.59 2.67
N LEU A 29 -1.62 9.43 1.64
CA LEU A 29 -2.75 9.98 0.92
C LEU A 29 -2.75 9.42 -0.50
N ALA A 30 -3.90 8.96 -0.96
CA ALA A 30 -4.12 8.58 -2.35
C ALA A 30 -5.22 9.46 -2.94
N ASN A 31 -5.04 9.86 -4.20
CA ASN A 31 -5.97 10.71 -4.93
C ASN A 31 -5.92 10.34 -6.40
N ASP A 32 -7.08 10.29 -7.08
CA ASP A 32 -7.16 10.14 -8.54
C ASP A 32 -6.65 11.40 -9.25
N ASP A 33 -6.86 12.58 -8.65
CA ASP A 33 -6.20 13.82 -9.05
C ASP A 33 -4.75 13.87 -8.53
N ALA A 34 -3.79 13.62 -9.42
CA ALA A 34 -2.37 13.63 -9.09
C ALA A 34 -1.75 15.04 -9.10
N GLY A 35 -2.53 16.09 -9.37
CA GLY A 35 -2.09 17.48 -9.38
C GLY A 35 -0.87 17.71 -10.27
N LYS A 36 0.23 18.19 -9.69
CA LYS A 36 1.50 18.44 -10.43
C LYS A 36 2.12 17.17 -11.02
N PHE A 37 1.74 15.99 -10.55
CA PHE A 37 2.22 14.71 -11.05
C PHE A 37 1.35 14.14 -12.19
N GLN A 38 0.21 14.78 -12.51
CA GLN A 38 -0.70 14.30 -13.55
C GLN A 38 -0.01 14.12 -14.92
N PRO A 39 0.84 15.05 -15.42
CA PRO A 39 1.52 14.85 -16.70
C PRO A 39 2.41 13.59 -16.70
N ILE A 40 3.06 13.29 -15.58
CA ILE A 40 3.93 12.11 -15.46
C ILE A 40 3.09 10.83 -15.45
N LEU A 41 1.94 10.84 -14.73
CA LEU A 41 1.02 9.70 -14.74
C LEU A 41 0.48 9.43 -16.15
N ASN A 42 0.13 10.50 -16.88
CA ASN A 42 -0.36 10.44 -18.24
C ASN A 42 0.66 9.88 -19.22
N ASP A 43 1.92 10.28 -19.09
CA ASP A 43 3.01 9.76 -19.93
C ASP A 43 3.26 8.27 -19.67
N ILE A 44 3.07 7.80 -18.43
CA ILE A 44 3.30 6.40 -18.04
C ILE A 44 2.14 5.49 -18.46
N TYR A 45 0.90 5.90 -18.20
CA TYR A 45 -0.28 5.04 -18.37
C TYR A 45 -1.13 5.40 -19.60
N GLY A 46 -0.90 6.57 -20.20
CA GLY A 46 -1.72 7.14 -21.27
C GLY A 46 -2.98 7.84 -20.73
N ASN A 47 -3.44 8.86 -21.45
CA ASN A 47 -4.60 9.70 -21.07
C ASN A 47 -5.94 8.94 -20.96
N LYS A 48 -6.01 7.67 -21.38
CA LYS A 48 -7.23 6.85 -21.23
C LYS A 48 -7.60 6.61 -19.76
N HIS A 49 -6.63 6.71 -18.85
CA HIS A 49 -6.84 6.48 -17.42
C HIS A 49 -7.30 7.72 -16.64
N GLU A 50 -7.16 8.93 -17.19
CA GLU A 50 -7.65 10.17 -16.54
C GLU A 50 -9.16 10.17 -16.35
N ASN A 51 -9.89 9.51 -17.26
CA ASN A 51 -11.34 9.38 -17.18
C ASN A 51 -11.80 8.20 -16.28
N ARG A 52 -10.85 7.50 -15.61
CA ARG A 52 -11.12 6.36 -14.71
C ARG A 52 -10.69 6.67 -13.28
N ASP A 53 -11.46 7.57 -12.71
CA ASP A 53 -11.61 8.01 -11.32
C ASP A 53 -12.30 6.99 -10.40
N ASP A 54 -11.97 5.72 -10.61
CA ASP A 54 -12.54 4.55 -9.93
C ASP A 54 -12.26 4.53 -8.42
N TYR A 55 -11.09 5.03 -8.03
CA TYR A 55 -10.58 5.12 -6.67
C TYR A 55 -10.17 6.57 -6.42
N SER A 56 -11.10 7.37 -5.91
CA SER A 56 -10.92 8.81 -5.87
C SER A 56 -10.11 9.28 -4.67
N GLN A 57 -10.24 8.65 -3.49
CA GLN A 57 -9.54 9.14 -2.30
C GLN A 57 -9.13 8.00 -1.37
N GLY A 58 -7.98 8.15 -0.72
CA GLY A 58 -7.53 7.23 0.31
C GLY A 58 -6.74 7.95 1.40
N LEU A 59 -7.02 7.58 2.65
CA LEU A 59 -6.29 8.02 3.83
C LEU A 59 -5.82 6.78 4.60
N PHE A 60 -4.53 6.75 4.91
CA PHE A 60 -3.90 5.66 5.64
C PHE A 60 -3.01 6.21 6.75
N LEU A 61 -3.15 5.65 7.95
CA LEU A 61 -2.24 5.87 9.07
C LEU A 61 -1.78 4.52 9.59
N GLY A 62 -0.48 4.27 9.55
CA GLY A 62 0.11 3.00 9.97
C GLY A 62 1.33 3.18 10.84
N TYR A 63 1.54 2.21 11.72
CA TYR A 63 2.73 2.06 12.54
C TYR A 63 3.30 0.65 12.33
N SER A 64 4.62 0.54 12.18
CA SER A 64 5.35 -0.73 12.09
C SER A 64 6.43 -0.75 13.17
N HIS A 65 6.53 -1.89 13.85
CA HIS A 65 7.51 -2.15 14.89
C HIS A 65 8.36 -3.37 14.50
N ASP A 66 9.68 -3.21 14.56
CA ASP A 66 10.62 -4.30 14.34
C ASP A 66 10.63 -5.24 15.55
N ILE A 67 10.12 -6.47 15.36
CA ILE A 67 10.22 -7.53 16.37
C ILE A 67 11.65 -8.11 16.35
N SER A 68 12.23 -8.25 15.17
CA SER A 68 13.61 -8.67 14.95
C SER A 68 14.21 -7.93 13.75
N ASP A 69 15.49 -8.15 13.48
CA ASP A 69 16.19 -7.57 12.31
C ASP A 69 15.59 -8.01 10.96
N SER A 70 14.77 -9.05 10.98
CA SER A 70 14.17 -9.66 9.80
C SER A 70 12.66 -9.78 9.90
N SER A 71 12.00 -9.21 10.91
CA SER A 71 10.55 -9.37 11.10
C SER A 71 9.94 -8.13 11.72
N GLN A 72 8.85 -7.65 11.12
CA GLN A 72 8.08 -6.54 11.67
C GLN A 72 6.64 -6.95 11.94
N LEU A 73 6.02 -6.23 12.87
CA LEU A 73 4.59 -6.23 13.12
C LEU A 73 4.05 -4.83 12.91
N SER A 74 3.01 -4.73 12.09
CA SER A 74 2.39 -3.45 11.72
C SER A 74 0.91 -3.41 12.08
N LEU A 75 0.47 -2.25 12.55
CA LEU A 75 -0.91 -1.90 12.81
C LEU A 75 -1.27 -0.67 11.97
N HIS A 76 -2.41 -0.70 11.27
CA HIS A 76 -2.88 0.49 10.55
C HIS A 76 -4.39 0.63 10.51
N ILE A 77 -4.83 1.88 10.36
CA ILE A 77 -6.19 2.26 10.02
C ILE A 77 -6.19 2.91 8.64
N ALA A 78 -7.13 2.51 7.80
CA ALA A 78 -7.25 3.03 6.45
C ALA A 78 -8.71 3.29 6.08
N GLN A 79 -8.91 4.33 5.30
CA GLN A 79 -10.18 4.77 4.79
C GLN A 79 -10.05 5.02 3.28
N ASP A 80 -10.80 4.28 2.45
CA ASP A 80 -10.69 4.30 0.98
C ASP A 80 -12.05 4.57 0.33
N ILE A 81 -12.13 5.56 -0.56
CA ILE A 81 -13.32 6.00 -1.29
C ILE A 81 -13.20 5.61 -2.76
N TYR A 82 -14.26 4.99 -3.28
CA TYR A 82 -14.43 4.62 -4.67
C TYR A 82 -15.64 5.37 -5.21
N SER A 83 -15.53 5.90 -6.43
CA SER A 83 -16.59 6.66 -7.08
C SER A 83 -16.96 6.11 -8.45
N PRO A 84 -18.20 6.37 -8.91
CA PRO A 84 -18.52 6.30 -10.33
C PRO A 84 -17.55 7.16 -11.14
N SER A 85 -17.53 6.94 -12.45
CA SER A 85 -16.62 7.63 -13.35
C SER A 85 -17.24 8.76 -14.16
N GLY A 86 -16.44 9.80 -14.41
CA GLY A 86 -16.79 10.90 -15.30
C GLY A 86 -18.12 11.58 -14.93
N SER A 87 -19.03 11.71 -15.90
CA SER A 87 -20.33 12.36 -15.69
C SER A 87 -21.23 11.62 -14.69
N ASN A 88 -21.04 10.31 -14.50
CA ASN A 88 -21.86 9.49 -13.60
C ASN A 88 -21.76 9.96 -12.13
N LYS A 89 -20.65 10.62 -11.75
CA LYS A 89 -20.47 11.22 -10.42
C LYS A 89 -21.55 12.27 -10.08
N ARG A 90 -22.13 12.92 -11.09
CA ARG A 90 -23.10 14.02 -10.92
C ARG A 90 -24.56 13.56 -10.99
N HIS A 91 -24.81 12.27 -11.22
CA HIS A 91 -26.16 11.73 -11.18
C HIS A 91 -26.68 11.67 -9.73
N ASN A 92 -28.00 11.67 -9.59
CA ASN A 92 -28.66 11.61 -8.28
C ASN A 92 -28.70 10.20 -7.68
N THR A 93 -28.51 9.17 -8.51
CA THR A 93 -28.55 7.75 -8.13
C THR A 93 -27.41 7.00 -8.81
N ALA A 94 -27.10 5.79 -8.34
CA ALA A 94 -26.14 4.93 -8.98
C ALA A 94 -26.58 4.58 -10.41
N VAL A 95 -25.63 4.54 -11.33
CA VAL A 95 -25.87 4.27 -12.74
C VAL A 95 -25.51 2.82 -13.06
N THR A 96 -26.45 2.08 -13.66
CA THR A 96 -26.20 0.70 -14.10
C THR A 96 -25.06 0.66 -15.12
N GLY A 97 -24.11 -0.27 -14.93
CA GLY A 97 -22.93 -0.40 -15.79
C GLY A 97 -21.71 0.39 -15.30
N ASP A 98 -21.87 1.21 -14.27
CA ASP A 98 -20.79 1.82 -13.49
C ASP A 98 -20.89 1.38 -12.01
N ARG A 99 -19.86 1.67 -11.22
CA ARG A 99 -19.89 1.40 -9.78
C ARG A 99 -20.68 2.49 -9.05
N ALA A 100 -21.38 2.09 -8.00
CA ALA A 100 -21.91 3.04 -7.03
C ALA A 100 -20.77 3.72 -6.24
N LEU A 101 -21.09 4.77 -5.49
CA LEU A 101 -20.18 5.27 -4.47
C LEU A 101 -19.98 4.19 -3.41
N VAL A 102 -18.72 3.93 -3.05
CA VAL A 102 -18.37 2.92 -2.06
C VAL A 102 -17.28 3.44 -1.17
N HIS A 103 -17.35 3.01 0.07
CA HIS A 103 -16.35 3.36 1.04
C HIS A 103 -15.98 2.18 1.92
N THR A 104 -14.70 2.12 2.29
CA THR A 104 -14.19 1.07 3.17
C THR A 104 -13.40 1.68 4.32
N LEU A 105 -13.68 1.25 5.55
CA LEU A 105 -12.90 1.57 6.74
C LEU A 105 -12.35 0.27 7.33
N THR A 106 -11.03 0.20 7.51
CA THR A 106 -10.35 -1.03 7.95
C THR A 106 -9.32 -0.78 9.03
N LEU A 107 -9.27 -1.66 10.03
CA LEU A 107 -8.18 -1.84 10.97
C LEU A 107 -7.43 -3.12 10.60
N VAL A 108 -6.10 -3.07 10.57
CA VAL A 108 -5.29 -4.15 10.03
C VAL A 108 -4.08 -4.43 10.91
N LEU A 109 -3.81 -5.73 11.14
CA LEU A 109 -2.58 -6.23 11.74
C LEU A 109 -1.82 -7.08 10.71
N ASN A 110 -0.54 -6.81 10.47
CA ASN A 110 0.30 -7.63 9.58
C ASN A 110 1.67 -7.97 10.16
N GLY A 111 2.16 -9.18 9.89
CA GLY A 111 3.55 -9.60 10.09
C GLY A 111 4.31 -9.70 8.77
N THR A 112 5.56 -9.23 8.73
CA THR A 112 6.41 -9.16 7.52
C THR A 112 7.80 -9.77 7.70
N PRO A 113 7.91 -11.09 7.94
CA PRO A 113 9.19 -11.77 8.06
C PRO A 113 9.96 -11.88 6.74
N LEU A 114 11.28 -11.86 6.87
CA LEU A 114 12.32 -12.14 5.88
C LEU A 114 13.16 -13.33 6.40
N PRO A 115 12.68 -14.58 6.27
CA PRO A 115 13.32 -15.74 6.91
C PRO A 115 14.76 -15.98 6.44
N ASN A 116 15.06 -15.58 5.21
CA ASN A 116 16.39 -15.64 4.61
C ASN A 116 16.51 -14.60 3.50
N ASP A 117 17.69 -14.51 2.90
CA ASP A 117 18.02 -13.54 1.85
C ASP A 117 17.26 -13.69 0.51
N TRP A 118 16.49 -14.77 0.35
CA TRP A 118 15.84 -15.16 -0.90
C TRP A 118 14.32 -15.12 -0.84
N ILE A 119 13.73 -15.02 0.35
CA ILE A 119 12.30 -15.13 0.55
C ILE A 119 11.82 -14.08 1.55
N ARG A 120 10.74 -13.40 1.19
CA ARG A 120 9.92 -12.58 2.07
C ARG A 120 8.49 -13.09 2.05
N TYR A 121 7.80 -13.07 3.18
CA TYR A 121 6.35 -13.26 3.19
C TYR A 121 5.65 -12.23 4.07
N ARG A 122 4.37 -11.99 3.79
CA ARG A 122 3.50 -11.11 4.57
C ARG A 122 2.21 -11.84 4.89
N LEU A 123 1.82 -11.84 6.16
CA LEU A 123 0.53 -12.35 6.62
C LEU A 123 -0.21 -11.22 7.31
N GLY A 124 -1.50 -11.08 7.02
CA GLY A 124 -2.29 -9.96 7.48
C GLY A 124 -3.75 -10.31 7.69
N THR A 125 -4.37 -9.64 8.65
CA THR A 125 -5.81 -9.72 8.86
C THR A 125 -6.39 -8.32 9.01
N ASP A 126 -7.49 -8.07 8.32
CA ASP A 126 -8.23 -6.82 8.36
C ASP A 126 -9.60 -7.08 8.94
N ILE A 127 -10.09 -6.16 9.76
CA ILE A 127 -11.50 -6.06 10.12
C ILE A 127 -12.00 -4.69 9.72
N GLY A 128 -13.25 -4.60 9.27
CA GLY A 128 -13.76 -3.35 8.76
C GLY A 128 -15.18 -3.42 8.23
N VAL A 129 -15.58 -2.34 7.60
CA VAL A 129 -16.90 -2.18 7.01
C VAL A 129 -16.81 -1.56 5.63
N VAL A 130 -17.67 -2.03 4.74
CA VAL A 130 -17.96 -1.43 3.43
C VAL A 130 -19.36 -0.85 3.49
N GLY A 131 -19.55 0.43 3.15
CA GLY A 131 -20.87 1.09 3.11
C GLY A 131 -20.97 2.37 3.95
N PRO A 132 -22.20 2.87 4.24
CA PRO A 132 -22.43 4.13 4.96
C PRO A 132 -21.67 4.28 6.28
N ASP A 133 -21.53 3.20 7.05
CA ASP A 133 -20.89 3.22 8.37
C ASP A 133 -19.39 3.46 8.27
N ALA A 134 -18.78 3.22 7.10
CA ALA A 134 -17.39 3.59 6.87
C ALA A 134 -17.21 5.13 6.83
N GLY A 135 -18.27 5.91 6.59
CA GLY A 135 -18.26 7.38 6.68
C GLY A 135 -17.88 8.16 5.41
N GLY A 136 -17.94 7.54 4.22
CA GLY A 136 -17.39 8.10 2.98
C GLY A 136 -18.05 9.41 2.55
N GLN A 137 -19.39 9.44 2.56
CA GLN A 137 -20.19 10.63 2.28
C GLN A 137 -19.80 11.81 3.17
N LYS A 138 -19.61 11.58 4.47
CA LYS A 138 -19.26 12.64 5.43
C LYS A 138 -17.91 13.25 5.12
N VAL A 139 -16.90 12.41 4.89
CA VAL A 139 -15.52 12.83 4.62
C VAL A 139 -15.42 13.56 3.28
N GLN A 140 -15.97 12.98 2.21
CA GLN A 140 -15.91 13.59 0.89
C GLN A 140 -16.74 14.88 0.81
N ASN A 141 -17.95 14.90 1.37
CA ASN A 141 -18.76 16.11 1.38
C ASN A 141 -18.11 17.23 2.19
N LYS A 142 -17.39 16.89 3.27
CA LYS A 142 -16.65 17.89 4.04
C LYS A 142 -15.47 18.44 3.24
N ALA A 143 -14.73 17.58 2.55
CA ALA A 143 -13.66 18.02 1.65
C ALA A 143 -14.19 18.95 0.55
N HIS A 144 -15.30 18.57 -0.11
CA HIS A 144 -15.95 19.39 -1.13
C HIS A 144 -16.40 20.74 -0.59
N GLU A 145 -17.01 20.76 0.60
CA GLU A 145 -17.43 21.99 1.26
C GLU A 145 -16.26 22.93 1.57
N ILE A 146 -15.12 22.39 2.04
CA ILE A 146 -13.91 23.17 2.35
C ILE A 146 -13.35 23.84 1.09
N ILE A 147 -13.37 23.16 -0.05
CA ILE A 147 -12.82 23.68 -1.32
C ILE A 147 -13.87 24.38 -2.21
N GLY A 148 -15.11 24.49 -1.75
CA GLY A 148 -16.21 25.08 -2.54
C GLY A 148 -16.68 24.24 -3.73
N ALA A 149 -16.41 22.93 -3.74
CA ALA A 149 -16.89 22.01 -4.76
C ALA A 149 -18.32 21.53 -4.47
N GLU A 150 -19.07 21.21 -5.52
CA GLU A 150 -20.41 20.62 -5.39
C GLU A 150 -20.31 19.17 -4.87
N LYS A 151 -21.17 18.83 -3.90
CA LYS A 151 -21.32 17.47 -3.34
C LYS A 151 -21.86 16.51 -4.41
N TYR A 152 -21.55 15.21 -4.27
CA TYR A 152 -22.16 14.19 -5.12
C TYR A 152 -23.47 13.71 -4.49
N HIS A 153 -24.54 13.69 -5.28
CA HIS A 153 -25.89 13.38 -4.79
C HIS A 153 -26.12 11.86 -4.68
N ALA A 154 -25.45 11.06 -5.50
CA ALA A 154 -25.56 9.59 -5.50
C ALA A 154 -25.03 8.88 -4.23
N TRP A 155 -24.54 9.61 -3.21
CA TRP A 155 -24.16 9.00 -1.93
C TRP A 155 -25.33 8.34 -1.20
N ASP A 156 -26.56 8.77 -1.48
CA ASP A 156 -27.78 8.19 -0.90
C ASP A 156 -28.08 6.80 -1.49
N ASP A 157 -27.48 6.47 -2.64
CA ASP A 157 -27.59 5.18 -3.35
C ASP A 157 -26.23 4.42 -3.33
N GLN A 158 -25.43 4.65 -2.28
CA GLN A 158 -24.17 3.94 -2.06
C GLN A 158 -24.40 2.48 -1.66
N ILE A 159 -23.37 1.64 -1.80
CA ILE A 159 -23.45 0.21 -1.38
C ILE A 159 -23.79 0.10 0.11
N GLU A 160 -24.74 -0.77 0.44
CA GLU A 160 -25.18 -1.04 1.82
C GLU A 160 -24.06 -1.57 2.73
N ASN A 161 -24.25 -1.37 4.04
CA ASN A 161 -23.31 -1.81 5.07
C ASN A 161 -23.05 -3.31 5.01
N ARG A 162 -21.76 -3.67 4.92
CA ARG A 162 -21.26 -5.02 5.18
C ARG A 162 -20.04 -4.94 6.06
N TYR A 163 -20.20 -5.42 7.29
CA TYR A 163 -19.10 -5.67 8.20
C TYR A 163 -18.41 -6.97 7.84
N GLY A 164 -17.10 -7.03 8.04
CA GLY A 164 -16.37 -8.20 7.67
C GLY A 164 -14.90 -8.14 7.96
N TYR A 165 -14.22 -9.11 7.38
CA TYR A 165 -12.80 -9.29 7.53
C TYR A 165 -12.16 -9.73 6.21
N THR A 166 -10.85 -9.57 6.15
CA THR A 166 -10.03 -10.27 5.17
C THR A 166 -8.82 -10.91 5.83
N VAL A 167 -8.39 -12.04 5.30
CA VAL A 167 -7.10 -12.67 5.61
C VAL A 167 -6.26 -12.61 4.33
N LYS A 168 -5.01 -12.17 4.48
CA LYS A 168 -4.14 -11.79 3.38
C LYS A 168 -2.80 -12.47 3.52
N GLY A 169 -2.30 -12.98 2.40
CA GLY A 169 -0.99 -13.63 2.33
C GLY A 169 -0.23 -13.18 1.09
N MET A 170 1.07 -12.99 1.24
CA MET A 170 2.01 -12.77 0.14
C MET A 170 3.25 -13.61 0.37
N LEU A 171 3.75 -14.21 -0.70
CA LEU A 171 5.07 -14.82 -0.77
C LEU A 171 5.83 -14.17 -1.92
N SER A 172 7.03 -13.66 -1.66
CA SER A 172 7.90 -13.03 -2.64
C SER A 172 9.30 -13.62 -2.59
N MET A 173 9.87 -13.89 -3.76
CA MET A 173 11.30 -14.19 -3.86
C MET A 173 12.09 -12.88 -3.92
N THR A 174 13.30 -12.87 -3.37
CA THR A 174 14.11 -11.65 -3.24
C THR A 174 15.50 -11.71 -3.89
N PRO A 175 15.66 -12.25 -5.12
CA PRO A 175 16.94 -12.21 -5.81
C PRO A 175 17.33 -10.76 -6.10
N SER A 176 18.55 -10.40 -5.69
CA SER A 176 19.12 -9.07 -5.88
C SER A 176 20.63 -9.15 -5.98
N MET A 177 21.23 -8.09 -6.51
CA MET A 177 22.68 -7.92 -6.61
C MET A 177 23.07 -6.50 -6.22
N ASP A 178 24.25 -6.35 -5.64
CA ASP A 178 24.82 -5.04 -5.31
C ASP A 178 25.80 -4.59 -6.39
N ILE A 179 25.53 -3.45 -7.01
CA ILE A 179 26.33 -2.84 -8.08
C ILE A 179 26.72 -1.43 -7.63
N LEU A 180 28.02 -1.21 -7.41
CA LEU A 180 28.56 0.11 -7.04
C LEU A 180 27.85 0.77 -5.84
N GLY A 181 27.45 -0.03 -4.85
CA GLY A 181 26.74 0.44 -3.65
C GLY A 181 25.23 0.60 -3.81
N ALA A 182 24.67 0.34 -5.00
CA ALA A 182 23.23 0.25 -5.23
C ALA A 182 22.80 -1.23 -5.32
N ASN A 183 21.79 -1.60 -4.55
CA ASN A 183 21.10 -2.86 -4.67
C ASN A 183 20.09 -2.79 -5.82
N VAL A 184 20.13 -3.77 -6.72
CA VAL A 184 19.17 -3.94 -7.82
C VAL A 184 18.53 -5.32 -7.68
N GLY A 185 17.20 -5.39 -7.67
CA GLY A 185 16.48 -6.64 -7.46
C GLY A 185 15.23 -6.81 -8.31
N LEU A 186 14.87 -8.07 -8.52
CA LEU A 186 13.63 -8.52 -9.15
C LEU A 186 12.88 -9.37 -8.14
N TYR A 187 11.68 -8.94 -7.78
CA TYR A 187 10.88 -9.52 -6.70
C TYR A 187 9.59 -10.10 -7.26
N PRO A 188 9.61 -11.32 -7.83
CA PRO A 188 8.37 -12.00 -8.20
C PRO A 188 7.61 -12.36 -6.93
N GLU A 189 6.29 -12.22 -6.96
CA GLU A 189 5.42 -12.49 -5.83
C GLU A 189 4.12 -13.19 -6.25
N VAL A 190 3.58 -13.98 -5.33
CA VAL A 190 2.21 -14.52 -5.36
C VAL A 190 1.50 -14.03 -4.11
N SER A 191 0.27 -13.57 -4.27
CA SER A 191 -0.56 -13.08 -3.16
C SER A 191 -1.98 -13.60 -3.25
N ALA A 192 -2.58 -13.82 -2.08
CA ALA A 192 -3.95 -14.25 -1.94
C ALA A 192 -4.64 -13.41 -0.86
N VAL A 193 -5.90 -13.08 -1.11
CA VAL A 193 -6.79 -12.50 -0.11
C VAL A 193 -8.07 -13.30 -0.09
N THR A 194 -8.58 -13.58 1.09
CA THR A 194 -9.86 -14.25 1.32
C THR A 194 -10.63 -13.56 2.43
N GLY A 195 -11.93 -13.82 2.53
CA GLY A 195 -12.84 -13.20 3.48
C GLY A 195 -14.18 -12.84 2.86
N ASN A 196 -15.06 -12.22 3.64
CA ASN A 196 -16.41 -11.84 3.18
C ASN A 196 -16.48 -10.44 2.55
N LEU A 197 -15.36 -9.70 2.49
CA LEU A 197 -15.25 -8.39 1.82
C LEU A 197 -14.54 -8.48 0.46
N PHE A 198 -13.43 -9.23 0.41
CA PHE A 198 -12.61 -9.39 -0.80
C PHE A 198 -12.05 -10.80 -0.90
N GLN A 199 -12.03 -11.34 -2.11
CA GLN A 199 -11.37 -12.60 -2.43
C GLN A 199 -10.67 -12.51 -3.79
N TYR A 200 -9.38 -12.78 -3.82
CA TYR A 200 -8.60 -12.85 -5.04
C TYR A 200 -7.33 -13.69 -4.86
N VAL A 201 -6.79 -14.14 -5.97
CA VAL A 201 -5.41 -14.63 -6.08
C VAL A 201 -4.71 -13.83 -7.17
N ALA A 202 -3.45 -13.52 -6.96
CA ALA A 202 -2.67 -12.70 -7.86
C ALA A 202 -1.21 -13.13 -7.88
N TYR A 203 -0.54 -12.79 -8.97
CA TYR A 203 0.89 -12.96 -9.14
C TYR A 203 1.45 -11.76 -9.89
N GLY A 204 2.67 -11.38 -9.58
CA GLY A 204 3.29 -10.18 -10.14
C GLY A 204 4.78 -10.15 -9.91
N ALA A 205 5.40 -9.06 -10.31
CA ALA A 205 6.81 -8.81 -10.02
C ALA A 205 7.06 -7.32 -9.83
N THR A 206 8.03 -7.03 -8.96
CA THR A 206 8.60 -5.69 -8.80
C THR A 206 10.05 -5.71 -9.26
N ILE A 207 10.49 -4.70 -9.99
CA ILE A 207 11.91 -4.39 -10.15
C ILE A 207 12.20 -3.18 -9.29
N ALA A 208 13.21 -3.23 -8.44
CA ALA A 208 13.62 -2.08 -7.63
C ALA A 208 15.13 -1.87 -7.65
N ILE A 209 15.53 -0.59 -7.54
CA ILE A 209 16.90 -0.15 -7.35
C ILE A 209 16.95 0.82 -6.18
N GLY A 210 17.91 0.65 -5.28
CA GLY A 210 18.04 1.47 -4.09
C GLY A 210 19.28 1.15 -3.28
N ASN A 211 19.51 1.89 -2.22
CA ASN A 211 20.69 1.72 -1.36
C ASN A 211 20.47 0.68 -0.24
N ASP A 212 19.26 0.11 -0.13
CA ASP A 212 18.93 -0.89 0.87
C ASP A 212 18.17 -2.10 0.31
N LYS A 213 18.76 -3.29 0.51
CA LYS A 213 18.21 -4.57 0.03
C LYS A 213 16.88 -4.90 0.71
N THR A 214 16.78 -4.68 2.02
CA THR A 214 15.59 -5.03 2.80
C THR A 214 14.43 -4.15 2.38
N PHE A 215 14.66 -2.84 2.25
CA PHE A 215 13.67 -1.89 1.77
C PHE A 215 13.30 -2.14 0.31
N ASN A 216 14.26 -2.40 -0.58
CA ASN A 216 13.97 -2.72 -1.98
C ASN A 216 13.06 -3.94 -2.15
N SER A 217 13.18 -4.93 -1.26
CA SER A 217 12.36 -6.14 -1.26
C SER A 217 11.00 -5.98 -0.60
N ASP A 218 10.75 -4.87 0.12
CA ASP A 218 9.53 -4.63 0.89
C ASP A 218 8.39 -4.11 -0.01
N ASN A 219 7.96 -4.99 -0.91
CA ASN A 219 6.97 -4.67 -1.93
C ASN A 219 5.57 -5.19 -1.58
N GLY A 220 4.63 -4.94 -2.48
CA GLY A 220 3.26 -5.38 -2.38
C GLY A 220 2.32 -4.58 -3.27
N PHE A 221 1.16 -5.15 -3.52
CA PHE A 221 0.12 -4.60 -4.38
C PHE A 221 -1.26 -4.71 -3.74
N GLY A 222 -2.18 -3.84 -4.15
CA GLY A 222 -3.56 -3.85 -3.67
C GLY A 222 -3.65 -3.80 -2.15
N LEU A 223 -4.47 -4.67 -1.55
CA LEU A 223 -4.67 -4.75 -0.09
C LEU A 223 -3.42 -5.17 0.71
N LEU A 224 -2.35 -5.56 0.02
CA LEU A 224 -1.06 -5.93 0.62
C LEU A 224 0.02 -4.87 0.38
N ALA A 225 -0.30 -3.72 -0.22
CA ALA A 225 0.65 -2.63 -0.40
C ALA A 225 1.09 -2.03 0.95
N PRO A 226 2.39 -1.69 1.16
CA PRO A 226 2.87 -1.13 2.43
C PRO A 226 2.36 0.27 2.76
N ARG A 227 1.91 1.05 1.75
CA ARG A 227 1.40 2.44 1.88
C ARG A 227 2.29 3.36 2.71
N GLY A 228 3.61 3.26 2.50
CA GLY A 228 4.61 4.12 3.16
C GLY A 228 5.18 3.55 4.45
N LEU A 229 4.66 2.44 4.98
CA LEU A 229 5.40 1.65 5.97
C LEU A 229 6.66 1.08 5.34
N MET A 230 7.76 1.06 6.10
CA MET A 230 9.08 0.69 5.59
C MET A 230 9.74 -0.34 6.50
N ALA A 231 10.32 -1.37 5.88
CA ALA A 231 11.21 -2.32 6.54
C ALA A 231 12.68 -1.94 6.44
N TYR A 232 13.37 -1.89 7.59
CA TYR A 232 14.80 -1.67 7.70
C TYR A 232 15.47 -2.76 8.53
N VAL A 233 16.78 -2.96 8.33
CA VAL A 233 17.60 -3.83 9.18
C VAL A 233 18.23 -2.97 10.28
N ARG A 234 18.14 -3.43 11.53
CA ARG A 234 18.63 -2.76 12.76
C ARG A 234 20.07 -2.25 12.68
N TYR A 235 20.93 -2.89 11.88
CA TYR A 235 22.36 -2.53 11.75
C TYR A 235 22.65 -1.46 10.69
N LYS A 236 21.69 -1.12 9.82
CA LYS A 236 21.85 0.00 8.90
C LYS A 236 21.31 1.27 9.53
N ARG A 237 22.27 2.09 9.95
CA ARG A 237 22.12 3.50 10.34
C ARG A 237 21.13 4.18 9.38
N ILE A 238 20.17 4.93 9.91
CA ILE A 238 19.45 5.96 9.14
C ILE A 238 20.53 6.86 8.54
N GLN A 239 20.86 6.64 7.27
CA GLN A 239 21.63 7.59 6.50
C GLN A 239 20.63 8.63 6.01
N ILE A 240 21.03 9.90 5.99
CA ILE A 240 20.17 11.03 5.62
C ILE A 240 19.66 10.92 4.15
N GLN A 241 20.11 9.91 3.39
CA GLN A 241 19.68 9.60 2.03
C GLN A 241 19.41 8.10 1.88
N ASP A 242 18.23 7.65 2.27
CA ASP A 242 17.66 6.38 1.79
C ASP A 242 16.81 6.64 0.54
N PHE A 243 17.00 5.80 -0.47
CA PHE A 243 16.34 5.96 -1.75
C PHE A 243 16.02 4.61 -2.39
N CYS A 244 14.80 4.49 -2.91
CA CYS A 244 14.33 3.35 -3.70
C CYS A 244 13.49 3.86 -4.88
N ARG A 245 13.81 3.38 -6.09
CA ARG A 245 13.02 3.54 -7.32
C ARG A 245 12.51 2.16 -7.71
N TYR A 246 11.24 2.03 -8.08
CA TYR A 246 10.67 0.74 -8.47
C TYR A 246 9.68 0.85 -9.61
N GLY A 247 9.58 -0.23 -10.39
CA GLY A 247 8.53 -0.49 -11.37
C GLY A 247 7.83 -1.80 -11.04
N LYS A 248 6.50 -1.83 -11.19
CA LYS A 248 5.64 -2.89 -10.63
C LYS A 248 4.61 -3.34 -11.64
N THR A 249 4.39 -4.65 -11.77
CA THR A 249 3.30 -5.23 -12.56
C THR A 249 2.69 -6.42 -11.83
N ARG A 250 1.36 -6.57 -11.92
CA ARG A 250 0.64 -7.67 -11.28
C ARG A 250 -0.61 -8.02 -12.08
N CYS A 251 -0.83 -9.33 -12.24
CA CYS A 251 -2.07 -9.90 -12.72
C CYS A 251 -2.88 -10.41 -11.52
N GLN A 252 -4.17 -10.09 -11.46
CA GLN A 252 -5.05 -10.47 -10.37
C GLN A 252 -6.33 -11.12 -10.89
N SER A 253 -6.61 -12.33 -10.41
CA SER A 253 -7.90 -13.00 -10.62
C SER A 253 -8.80 -12.70 -9.44
N GLN A 254 -9.81 -11.84 -9.66
CA GLN A 254 -10.79 -11.49 -8.63
C GLN A 254 -11.91 -12.54 -8.60
N LEU A 255 -12.09 -13.18 -7.45
CA LEU A 255 -13.21 -14.09 -7.21
C LEU A 255 -14.41 -13.34 -6.64
N TYR A 256 -14.18 -12.43 -5.70
CA TYR A 256 -15.25 -11.68 -5.04
C TYR A 256 -14.79 -10.28 -4.63
N SER A 257 -15.60 -9.26 -4.88
CA SER A 257 -15.38 -7.91 -4.34
C SER A 257 -16.69 -7.28 -3.91
N ARG A 258 -16.84 -7.00 -2.61
CA ARG A 258 -18.06 -6.34 -2.11
C ARG A 258 -18.28 -4.95 -2.71
N ARG A 259 -17.20 -4.24 -3.11
CA ARG A 259 -17.30 -2.94 -3.79
C ARG A 259 -17.99 -2.99 -5.16
N LYS A 260 -18.10 -4.17 -5.78
CA LYS A 260 -18.71 -4.34 -7.10
C LYS A 260 -20.04 -5.10 -7.05
N ASN A 261 -20.24 -5.94 -6.04
CA ASN A 261 -21.42 -6.78 -5.92
C ASN A 261 -22.45 -6.13 -4.98
N ASN A 262 -23.40 -5.40 -5.57
CA ASN A 262 -24.61 -4.95 -4.88
C ASN A 262 -25.54 -6.15 -4.60
N THR A 263 -26.56 -5.97 -3.75
CA THR A 263 -27.46 -7.02 -3.23
C THR A 263 -28.36 -7.72 -4.25
N ASP A 264 -28.15 -7.53 -5.55
CA ASP A 264 -28.78 -8.35 -6.58
C ASP A 264 -27.97 -9.62 -6.78
N GLU A 265 -28.37 -10.69 -6.09
CA GLU A 265 -27.80 -12.06 -6.16
C GLU A 265 -27.90 -12.73 -7.55
N THR A 266 -28.18 -12.00 -8.64
CA THR A 266 -28.52 -12.62 -9.93
C THR A 266 -27.47 -12.52 -11.03
N ASN A 267 -26.33 -11.83 -10.86
CA ASN A 267 -25.31 -11.79 -11.93
C ASN A 267 -23.87 -11.91 -11.43
N ASN A 268 -23.44 -13.16 -11.20
CA ASN A 268 -22.03 -13.56 -11.18
C ASN A 268 -21.40 -13.37 -12.57
N SER A 269 -21.05 -12.14 -12.92
CA SER A 269 -20.08 -11.90 -14.00
C SER A 269 -18.70 -11.69 -13.38
N ILE A 270 -17.87 -12.73 -13.50
CA ILE A 270 -16.45 -12.69 -13.16
C ILE A 270 -15.81 -11.64 -14.08
N ALA A 271 -15.64 -10.42 -13.57
CA ALA A 271 -14.83 -9.41 -14.23
C ALA A 271 -13.35 -9.85 -14.16
N LYS A 272 -12.93 -10.67 -15.13
CA LYS A 272 -11.51 -10.85 -15.45
C LYS A 272 -10.99 -9.49 -15.89
N GLN A 273 -10.21 -8.82 -15.05
CA GLN A 273 -9.29 -7.79 -15.53
C GLN A 273 -8.20 -8.54 -16.31
N ASN A 274 -8.35 -8.61 -17.63
CA ASN A 274 -7.28 -9.02 -18.52
C ASN A 274 -6.20 -7.93 -18.52
N CYS A 275 -4.95 -8.36 -18.56
CA CYS A 275 -3.72 -7.57 -18.46
C CYS A 275 -3.72 -6.31 -19.33
#